data_AF-A0A0D2CD03-F1
#
_entry.id   AF-A0A0D2CD03-F1
#
_cell.length_a   1.000
_cell.length_b   1.000
_cell.length_c   1.000
_cell.angle_alpha   90.00
_cell.angle_beta   90.00
_cell.angle_gamma   90.00
#
_symmetry.space_group_name_H-M   'P 1'
#
loop_
_entity.id
_entity.type
_entity.pdbx_description
1 polymer ?
#
loop_
_entity_poly.entity_id
_entity_poly.type
_entity_poly.pdbx_seq_one_letter_code
_entity_poly.pdbx_strand_id
1 'polypeptide(L)'
;MALLANHLEQISLSAKSISELEFPPPKIFTNALLNNQEITTLIRDTEPHERALFSIDPNAINRNRPQNGFRPTDTKNGLQGRQSGFPSARPIKQSAVSALLGKEMLQEIRQSSSGRSREGVNVEVLLRGAERLCEVYTVAGATDRIRALRNRHREVASSIAMLEDKVSGQQSLLNRTNRALNPEEGGDKNDLEQDPVYHNDALGFMEEDFQVEEEEIRELEARKKALEERVSGMERDLGGLLK
;
A
#
# COMPACT_ATOMS: atom_id res chain seq x y z
N MET A 1 -50.73 87.49 -7.06
CA MET A 1 -50.55 86.72 -5.82
C MET A 1 -50.89 85.23 -6.01
N ALA A 2 -52.05 84.86 -6.57
CA ALA A 2 -52.46 83.45 -6.73
C ALA A 2 -51.54 82.60 -7.64
N LEU A 3 -51.02 83.17 -8.73
CA LEU A 3 -50.14 82.46 -9.66
C LEU A 3 -48.78 82.10 -9.04
N LEU A 4 -48.24 83.01 -8.22
CA LEU A 4 -46.99 82.80 -7.47
C LEU A 4 -47.18 81.72 -6.41
N ALA A 5 -48.30 81.73 -5.69
CA ALA A 5 -48.63 80.72 -4.69
C ALA A 5 -48.72 79.32 -5.31
N ASN A 6 -49.33 79.20 -6.50
CA ASN A 6 -49.47 77.93 -7.20
C ASN A 6 -48.10 77.36 -7.67
N HIS A 7 -47.20 78.22 -8.15
CA HIS A 7 -45.83 77.78 -8.48
C HIS A 7 -45.01 77.37 -7.25
N LEU A 8 -45.14 78.08 -6.13
CA LEU A 8 -44.47 77.69 -4.88
C LEU A 8 -45.01 76.35 -4.35
N GLU A 9 -46.31 76.14 -4.44
CA GLU A 9 -46.95 74.87 -4.10
C GLU A 9 -46.44 73.73 -5.00
N GLN A 10 -46.37 73.94 -6.31
CA GLN A 10 -45.85 72.96 -7.26
C GLN A 10 -44.37 72.62 -6.99
N ILE A 11 -43.53 73.61 -6.70
CA ILE A 11 -42.12 73.40 -6.33
C ILE A 11 -42.02 72.58 -5.04
N SER A 12 -42.86 72.89 -4.04
CA SER A 12 -42.87 72.17 -2.77
C SER A 12 -43.29 70.70 -2.94
N LEU A 13 -44.27 70.43 -3.81
CA LEU A 13 -44.72 69.08 -4.16
C LEU A 13 -43.63 68.29 -4.86
N SER A 14 -42.95 68.89 -5.84
CA SER A 14 -41.83 68.23 -6.55
C SER A 14 -40.65 67.98 -5.63
N ALA A 15 -40.29 68.94 -4.76
CA ALA A 15 -39.20 68.77 -3.80
C ALA A 15 -39.48 67.62 -2.82
N LYS A 16 -40.72 67.53 -2.31
CA LYS A 16 -41.14 66.45 -1.42
C LYS A 16 -41.10 65.10 -2.14
N SER A 17 -41.61 65.03 -3.36
CA SER A 17 -41.55 63.81 -4.18
C SER A 17 -40.13 63.35 -4.46
N ILE A 18 -39.19 64.26 -4.75
CA ILE A 18 -37.78 63.92 -4.98
C ILE A 18 -37.12 63.42 -3.68
N SER A 19 -37.48 64.00 -2.53
CA SER A 19 -36.95 63.56 -1.24
C SER A 19 -37.49 62.21 -0.76
N GLU A 20 -38.71 61.85 -1.18
CA GLU A 20 -39.35 60.57 -0.86
C GLU A 20 -38.87 59.42 -1.77
N LEU A 21 -38.09 59.70 -2.81
CA LEU A 21 -37.47 58.67 -3.64
C LEU A 21 -36.34 58.00 -2.85
N GLU A 22 -36.53 56.73 -2.51
CA GLU A 22 -35.48 55.89 -1.93
C GLU A 22 -34.40 55.60 -2.97
N PHE A 23 -33.31 56.37 -2.94
CA PHE A 23 -32.11 56.03 -3.69
C PHE A 23 -31.38 54.90 -2.97
N PRO A 24 -31.12 53.76 -3.62
CA PRO A 24 -30.34 52.71 -3.01
C PRO A 24 -28.95 53.27 -2.70
N PRO A 25 -28.46 53.20 -1.45
CA PRO A 25 -27.12 53.63 -1.12
C PRO A 25 -26.12 52.83 -1.96
N PRO A 26 -24.93 53.40 -2.27
CA PRO A 26 -23.92 52.72 -3.05
C PRO A 26 -23.62 51.35 -2.39
N LYS A 27 -23.99 50.27 -3.09
CA LYS A 27 -23.77 48.90 -2.61
C LYS A 27 -22.27 48.66 -2.53
N ILE A 28 -21.76 48.58 -1.30
CA ILE A 28 -20.34 48.49 -0.96
C ILE A 28 -19.66 47.29 -1.67
N PHE A 29 -20.42 46.22 -1.92
CA PHE A 29 -19.87 44.97 -2.43
C PHE A 29 -19.51 44.99 -3.92
N THR A 30 -20.25 45.69 -4.79
CA THR A 30 -19.96 45.69 -6.23
C THR A 30 -18.73 46.53 -6.59
N ASN A 31 -18.53 47.66 -5.89
CA ASN A 31 -17.32 48.48 -6.09
C ASN A 31 -16.08 47.85 -5.43
N ALA A 32 -16.20 47.13 -4.32
CA ALA A 32 -15.06 46.47 -3.69
C ALA A 32 -14.51 45.29 -4.51
N LEU A 33 -15.39 44.52 -5.18
CA LEU A 33 -15.00 43.39 -6.03
C LEU A 33 -14.23 43.79 -7.29
N LEU A 34 -14.49 45.00 -7.81
CA LEU A 34 -13.89 45.50 -9.05
C LEU A 34 -12.69 46.44 -8.81
N ASN A 35 -12.61 47.10 -7.65
CA ASN A 35 -11.60 48.15 -7.41
C ASN A 35 -10.40 47.69 -6.56
N ASN A 36 -10.55 46.63 -5.74
CA ASN A 36 -9.51 46.16 -4.82
C ASN A 36 -9.16 44.68 -5.01
N GLN A 37 -8.91 44.21 -6.24
CA GLN A 37 -8.08 43.01 -6.38
C GLN A 37 -6.64 43.45 -6.31
N GLU A 38 -6.03 43.31 -5.14
CA GLU A 38 -4.58 43.48 -5.03
C GLU A 38 -3.91 42.51 -6.01
N ILE A 39 -2.97 42.99 -6.83
CA ILE A 39 -2.24 42.17 -7.82
C ILE A 39 -1.61 40.92 -7.16
N THR A 40 -1.32 40.98 -5.87
CA THR A 40 -0.84 39.88 -5.00
C THR A 40 -1.84 38.72 -4.87
N THR A 41 -3.14 38.95 -5.05
CA THR A 41 -4.16 37.88 -5.09
C THR A 41 -4.25 37.20 -6.46
N LEU A 42 -3.89 37.92 -7.53
CA LEU A 42 -3.84 37.42 -8.91
C LEU A 42 -2.50 36.74 -9.22
N ILE A 43 -1.41 37.25 -8.65
CA ILE A 43 -0.05 36.72 -8.70
C ILE A 43 0.31 36.30 -7.28
N ARG A 44 -0.27 35.19 -6.84
CA ARG A 44 0.23 34.46 -5.66
C ARG A 44 1.38 33.57 -6.10
N ASP A 45 2.36 33.37 -5.22
CA ASP A 45 3.35 32.31 -5.42
C ASP A 45 2.59 30.97 -5.54
N THR A 46 2.95 30.19 -6.55
CA THR A 46 2.33 28.87 -6.79
C THR A 46 2.46 28.01 -5.55
N GLU A 47 1.34 27.53 -5.04
CA GLU A 47 1.28 26.65 -3.88
C GLU A 47 2.07 25.35 -4.16
N PRO A 48 2.57 24.63 -3.14
CA PRO A 48 3.38 23.41 -3.34
C PRO A 48 2.72 22.37 -4.25
N HIS A 49 1.40 22.21 -4.13
CA HIS A 49 0.61 21.30 -4.97
C HIS A 49 0.44 21.79 -6.42
N GLU A 50 0.46 23.10 -6.65
CA GLU A 50 0.42 23.71 -7.99
C GLU A 50 1.80 23.59 -8.66
N ARG A 51 2.89 23.76 -7.89
CA ARG A 51 4.27 23.56 -8.37
C ARG A 51 4.48 22.15 -8.90
N ALA A 52 3.89 21.13 -8.27
CA ALA A 52 3.95 19.75 -8.74
C ALA A 52 3.20 19.53 -10.08
N LEU A 53 2.17 20.33 -10.37
CA LEU A 53 1.39 20.26 -11.62
C LEU A 53 2.08 20.98 -12.78
N PHE A 54 2.81 22.07 -12.49
CA PHE A 54 3.38 22.97 -13.50
C PHE A 54 4.92 22.98 -13.54
N SER A 55 5.60 22.09 -12.82
CA SER A 55 7.05 21.94 -12.91
C SER A 55 7.44 21.25 -14.22
N ILE A 56 8.28 21.91 -15.02
CA ILE A 56 8.93 21.30 -16.16
C ILE A 56 9.98 20.33 -15.62
N ASP A 57 9.91 19.06 -16.01
CA ASP A 57 10.92 18.06 -15.65
C ASP A 57 12.31 18.56 -16.11
N PRO A 58 13.29 18.79 -15.21
CA PRO A 58 14.62 19.28 -15.59
C PRO A 58 15.32 18.30 -16.56
N ASN A 59 14.95 17.02 -16.54
CA ASN A 59 15.44 16.02 -17.50
C ASN A 59 14.77 16.12 -18.87
N ALA A 60 13.60 16.78 -18.98
CA ALA A 60 13.00 17.10 -20.28
C ALA A 60 13.72 18.27 -20.96
N ILE A 61 14.31 19.20 -20.18
CA ILE A 61 15.11 20.32 -20.70
C ILE A 61 16.42 19.80 -21.31
N ASN A 62 17.02 18.76 -20.70
CA ASN A 62 18.24 18.11 -21.19
C ASN A 62 18.01 17.00 -22.24
N ARG A 63 16.76 16.61 -22.51
CA ARG A 63 16.48 15.83 -23.72
C ARG A 63 16.62 16.77 -24.89
N ASN A 64 17.81 16.75 -25.49
CA ASN A 64 18.09 17.29 -26.81
C ASN A 64 16.84 17.19 -27.66
N ARG A 65 16.21 18.36 -27.89
CA ARG A 65 15.26 18.58 -28.97
C ARG A 65 15.77 17.77 -30.15
N PRO A 66 15.02 16.78 -30.70
CA PRO A 66 15.43 16.20 -31.96
C PRO A 66 15.52 17.39 -32.91
N GLN A 67 16.76 17.73 -33.27
CA GLN A 67 17.01 18.67 -34.35
C GLN A 67 16.39 17.99 -35.56
N ASN A 68 15.16 18.37 -35.89
CA ASN A 68 14.62 18.21 -37.22
C ASN A 68 15.59 18.97 -38.12
N GLY A 69 16.63 18.26 -38.57
CA GLY A 69 17.53 18.69 -39.60
C GLY A 69 16.68 18.93 -40.83
N PHE A 70 16.40 20.20 -41.07
CA PHE A 70 15.99 20.67 -42.38
C PHE A 70 17.15 20.36 -43.33
N ARG A 71 17.11 19.19 -43.98
CA ARG A 71 17.92 18.93 -45.16
C ARG A 71 17.27 19.72 -46.30
N PRO A 72 17.96 20.71 -46.91
CA PRO A 72 17.48 21.28 -48.16
C PRO A 72 17.71 20.21 -49.23
N THR A 73 16.68 19.46 -49.58
CA THR A 73 16.73 18.55 -50.72
C THR A 73 16.57 19.39 -51.98
N ASP A 74 17.64 19.41 -52.76
CA ASP A 74 17.67 19.92 -54.12
C ASP A 74 16.43 19.51 -54.93
N THR A 75 15.96 20.49 -55.69
CA THR A 75 14.87 20.36 -56.65
C THR A 75 15.15 19.26 -57.66
N LYS A 76 14.23 18.28 -57.78
CA LYS A 76 13.60 17.83 -59.04
C LYS A 76 12.69 16.63 -58.82
N ASN A 77 11.49 16.76 -59.39
CA ASN A 77 10.49 15.73 -59.72
C ASN A 77 9.53 15.21 -58.64
N GLY A 78 8.24 15.48 -58.87
CA GLY A 78 7.22 14.43 -58.87
C GLY A 78 6.24 14.39 -57.70
N LEU A 79 5.13 15.14 -57.85
CA LEU A 79 3.74 14.70 -57.57
C LEU A 79 3.53 13.65 -56.47
N GLN A 80 3.08 14.08 -55.28
CA GLN A 80 1.86 13.60 -54.59
C GLN A 80 1.77 14.08 -53.14
N GLY A 81 0.58 14.54 -52.75
CA GLY A 81 0.11 14.52 -51.36
C GLY A 81 0.56 15.68 -50.47
N ARG A 82 -0.19 16.80 -50.47
CA ARG A 82 -0.22 17.72 -49.32
C ARG A 82 -0.94 17.01 -48.16
N GLN A 83 -0.22 16.20 -47.38
CA GLN A 83 -0.65 15.86 -46.03
C GLN A 83 0.06 16.80 -45.07
N SER A 84 -0.72 17.71 -44.48
CA SER A 84 -0.38 18.47 -43.28
C SER A 84 -0.18 17.48 -42.12
N GLY A 85 0.99 16.84 -42.08
CA GLY A 85 1.44 16.01 -40.97
C GLY A 85 1.98 16.91 -39.85
N PHE A 86 1.09 17.52 -39.06
CA PHE A 86 1.49 17.84 -37.70
C PHE A 86 1.89 16.52 -37.04
N PRO A 87 3.12 16.34 -36.54
CA PRO A 87 3.40 15.20 -35.69
C PRO A 87 2.49 15.38 -34.48
N SER A 88 1.44 14.57 -34.40
CA SER A 88 0.65 14.34 -33.19
C SER A 88 1.54 13.57 -32.21
N ALA A 89 2.64 14.20 -31.79
CA ALA A 89 3.37 13.81 -30.61
C ALA A 89 2.45 14.17 -29.46
N ARG A 90 1.61 13.20 -29.05
CA ARG A 90 0.84 13.32 -27.82
C ARG A 90 1.82 13.76 -26.74
N PRO A 91 1.61 14.91 -26.06
CA PRO A 91 2.47 15.28 -24.96
C PRO A 91 2.47 14.10 -24.01
N ILE A 92 3.64 13.57 -23.68
CA ILE A 92 3.79 12.56 -22.64
C ILE A 92 3.26 13.26 -21.39
N LYS A 93 2.01 12.97 -21.02
CA LYS A 93 1.36 13.56 -19.85
C LYS A 93 2.14 13.04 -18.65
N GLN A 94 3.16 13.79 -18.23
CA GLN A 94 3.82 13.56 -16.97
C GLN A 94 2.78 13.90 -15.92
N SER A 95 2.11 12.86 -15.39
CA SER A 95 1.19 13.03 -14.27
C SER A 95 1.96 13.67 -13.11
N ALA A 96 1.40 14.67 -12.43
CA ALA A 96 2.02 15.27 -11.25
C ALA A 96 2.40 14.21 -10.19
N VAL A 97 1.60 13.15 -10.10
CA VAL A 97 1.89 11.96 -9.29
C VAL A 97 3.17 11.26 -9.76
N SER A 98 3.41 11.15 -11.07
CA SER A 98 4.64 10.56 -11.62
C SER A 98 5.88 11.42 -11.38
N ALA A 99 5.74 12.74 -11.26
CA ALA A 99 6.84 13.63 -10.92
C ALA A 99 7.21 13.52 -9.43
N LEU A 100 6.20 13.42 -8.55
CA LEU A 100 6.38 13.35 -7.10
C LEU A 100 6.85 11.97 -6.61
N LEU A 101 6.18 10.90 -7.06
CA LEU A 101 6.53 9.53 -6.66
C LEU A 101 7.72 8.99 -7.46
N GLY A 102 7.94 9.52 -8.67
CA GLY A 102 8.85 8.94 -9.65
C GLY A 102 8.19 7.81 -10.46
N LYS A 103 8.79 7.48 -11.61
CA LYS A 103 8.28 6.46 -12.53
C LYS A 103 8.38 5.04 -11.94
N GLU A 104 9.48 4.75 -11.25
CA GLU A 104 9.74 3.44 -10.62
C GLU A 104 8.67 3.11 -9.58
N MET A 105 8.45 4.00 -8.61
CA MET A 105 7.46 3.80 -7.56
C MET A 105 6.03 3.73 -8.12
N LEU A 106 5.70 4.54 -9.13
CA LEU A 106 4.40 4.50 -9.77
C LEU A 106 4.19 3.20 -10.57
N GLN A 107 5.23 2.67 -11.20
CA GLN A 107 5.21 1.38 -11.86
C GLN A 107 5.05 0.24 -10.86
N GLU A 108 5.77 0.29 -9.75
CA GLU A 108 5.68 -0.68 -8.66
C GLU A 108 4.28 -0.69 -8.04
N ILE A 109 3.69 0.48 -7.73
CA ILE A 109 2.31 0.61 -7.27
C ILE A 109 1.34 0.05 -8.31
N ARG A 110 1.57 0.29 -9.60
CA ARG A 110 0.69 -0.22 -10.66
C ARG A 110 0.80 -1.73 -10.84
N GLN A 111 1.99 -2.29 -10.68
CA GLN A 111 2.21 -3.74 -10.71
C GLN A 111 1.57 -4.42 -9.51
N SER A 112 1.70 -3.83 -8.32
CA SER A 112 1.12 -4.36 -7.09
C SER A 112 -0.39 -4.13 -6.97
N SER A 113 -0.93 -3.03 -7.50
CA SER A 113 -2.38 -2.77 -7.50
C SER A 113 -3.11 -3.47 -8.65
N SER A 114 -2.39 -3.79 -9.74
CA SER A 114 -2.95 -4.57 -10.84
C SER A 114 -3.12 -6.00 -10.35
N GLY A 115 -4.35 -6.43 -10.12
CA GLY A 115 -4.72 -7.80 -9.72
C GLY A 115 -4.33 -8.92 -10.70
N ARG A 116 -3.45 -8.62 -11.67
CA ARG A 116 -2.74 -9.56 -12.53
C ARG A 116 -1.42 -10.04 -11.91
N SER A 117 -0.93 -9.41 -10.84
CA SER A 117 0.25 -9.89 -10.12
C SER A 117 -0.13 -11.05 -9.21
N ARG A 118 0.58 -12.17 -9.38
CA ARG A 118 0.44 -13.39 -8.55
C ARG A 118 0.88 -13.13 -7.10
N GLU A 119 1.69 -12.10 -6.88
CA GLU A 119 2.29 -11.74 -5.59
C GLU A 119 1.36 -10.88 -4.70
N GLY A 120 0.16 -10.55 -5.17
CA GLY A 120 -0.76 -9.69 -4.43
C GLY A 120 -0.33 -8.23 -4.36
N VAL A 121 -0.98 -7.48 -3.46
CA VAL A 121 -0.77 -6.03 -3.31
C VAL A 121 0.32 -5.76 -2.28
N ASN A 122 1.42 -5.13 -2.70
CA ASN A 122 2.48 -4.67 -1.79
C ASN A 122 2.03 -3.41 -1.03
N VAL A 123 1.47 -3.61 0.16
CA VAL A 123 0.88 -2.56 1.00
C VAL A 123 1.91 -1.51 1.44
N GLU A 124 3.17 -1.90 1.67
CA GLU A 124 4.22 -0.97 2.13
C GLU A 124 4.56 0.09 1.08
N VAL A 125 4.62 -0.30 -0.20
CA VAL A 125 4.86 0.63 -1.32
C VAL A 125 3.68 1.59 -1.47
N LEU A 126 2.45 1.10 -1.30
CA LEU A 126 1.25 1.93 -1.33
C LEU A 126 1.22 2.94 -0.18
N LEU A 127 1.53 2.51 1.05
CA LEU A 127 1.57 3.40 2.21
C LEU A 127 2.67 4.45 2.05
N ARG A 128 3.86 4.06 1.58
CA ARG A 128 4.97 4.98 1.30
C ARG A 128 4.62 5.99 0.21
N GLY A 129 3.91 5.56 -0.85
CA GLY A 129 3.41 6.45 -1.89
C GLY A 129 2.36 7.43 -1.37
N ALA A 130 1.46 6.97 -0.50
CA ALA A 130 0.45 7.80 0.15
C ALA A 130 1.06 8.83 1.10
N GLU A 131 2.12 8.48 1.85
CA GLU A 131 2.88 9.41 2.71
C GLU A 131 3.50 10.53 1.88
N ARG A 132 4.20 10.19 0.79
CA ARG A 132 4.78 11.18 -0.13
C ARG A 132 3.73 12.08 -0.77
N LEU A 133 2.56 11.53 -1.10
CA LEU A 133 1.45 12.35 -1.63
C LEU A 133 0.89 13.30 -0.57
N CYS A 134 0.80 12.87 0.69
CA CYS A 134 0.30 13.70 1.78
C CYS A 134 1.22 14.88 2.13
N GLU A 135 2.52 14.80 1.83
CA GLU A 135 3.46 15.91 2.01
C GLU A 135 3.10 17.13 1.12
N VAL A 136 2.62 16.86 -0.10
CA VAL A 136 2.28 17.91 -1.07
C VAL A 136 0.78 18.22 -1.07
N TYR A 137 -0.06 17.20 -0.87
CA TYR A 137 -1.51 17.31 -0.83
C TYR A 137 -2.02 16.95 0.56
N THR A 138 -2.18 17.96 1.42
CA THR A 138 -2.73 17.75 2.76
C THR A 138 -4.23 17.44 2.65
N VAL A 139 -4.59 16.20 2.96
CA VAL A 139 -6.00 15.79 3.12
C VAL A 139 -6.25 15.57 4.61
N ALA A 140 -7.27 16.23 5.15
CA ALA A 140 -7.61 16.14 6.57
C ALA A 140 -7.86 14.67 6.98
N GLY A 141 -7.17 14.21 8.02
CA GLY A 141 -7.28 12.84 8.54
C GLY A 141 -6.63 11.74 7.70
N ALA A 142 -5.98 12.06 6.57
CA ALA A 142 -5.29 11.05 5.76
C ALA A 142 -4.06 10.48 6.46
N THR A 143 -3.27 11.33 7.11
CA THR A 143 -2.06 10.94 7.85
C THR A 143 -2.36 9.98 9.01
N ASP A 144 -3.45 10.24 9.75
CA ASP A 144 -3.87 9.37 10.85
C ASP A 144 -4.38 8.02 10.34
N ARG A 145 -5.11 8.00 9.22
CA ARG A 145 -5.52 6.76 8.57
C ARG A 145 -4.33 5.96 8.07
N ILE A 146 -3.36 6.60 7.43
CA ILE A 146 -2.13 5.95 6.97
C ILE A 146 -1.40 5.30 8.16
N ARG A 147 -1.27 6.02 9.29
CA ARG A 147 -0.67 5.48 10.51
C ARG A 147 -1.45 4.28 11.06
N ALA A 148 -2.78 4.37 11.11
CA ALA A 148 -3.63 3.27 11.56
C ALA A 148 -3.50 2.04 10.65
N LEU A 149 -3.48 2.23 9.32
CA LEU A 149 -3.26 1.15 8.36
C LEU A 149 -1.88 0.50 8.53
N ARG A 150 -0.84 1.30 8.81
CA ARG A 150 0.52 0.80 9.01
C ARG A 150 0.65 -0.07 10.26
N ASN A 151 0.01 0.34 11.36
CA ASN A 151 -0.02 -0.45 12.59
C ASN A 151 -0.77 -1.78 12.36
N ARG A 152 -1.94 -1.72 11.71
CA ARG A 152 -2.69 -2.93 11.35
C ARG A 152 -1.90 -3.85 10.41
N HIS A 153 -1.19 -3.29 9.43
CA HIS A 153 -0.35 -4.08 8.53
C HIS A 153 0.76 -4.80 9.30
N ARG A 154 1.43 -4.11 10.23
CA ARG A 154 2.47 -4.71 11.09
C ARG A 154 1.92 -5.84 11.95
N GLU A 155 0.76 -5.64 12.58
CA GLU A 155 0.09 -6.66 13.39
C GLU A 155 -0.26 -7.91 12.55
N VAL A 156 -0.89 -7.70 11.39
CA VAL A 156 -1.27 -8.79 10.48
C VAL A 156 -0.03 -9.50 9.94
N ALA A 157 1.02 -8.77 9.55
CA ALA A 157 2.26 -9.35 9.07
C ALA A 157 2.93 -10.23 10.15
N SER A 158 2.95 -9.76 11.40
CA SER A 158 3.45 -10.57 12.53
C SER A 158 2.61 -11.84 12.75
N SER A 159 1.28 -11.73 12.63
CA SER A 159 0.38 -12.87 12.74
C SER A 159 0.57 -13.88 11.61
N ILE A 160 0.78 -13.40 10.39
CA ILE A 160 1.04 -14.25 9.22
C ILE A 160 2.37 -14.98 9.41
N ALA A 161 3.44 -14.29 9.80
CA ALA A 161 4.74 -14.92 10.02
C ALA A 161 4.68 -16.06 11.05
N MET A 162 3.94 -15.86 12.16
CA MET A 162 3.73 -16.93 13.16
C MET A 162 2.92 -18.12 12.60
N LEU A 163 1.96 -17.87 11.71
CA LEU A 163 1.16 -18.93 11.08
C LEU A 163 1.96 -19.67 10.01
N GLU A 164 2.79 -18.97 9.25
CA GLU A 164 3.68 -19.56 8.25
C GLU A 164 4.70 -20.50 8.90
N ASP A 165 5.27 -20.13 10.06
CA ASP A 165 6.16 -21.00 10.84
C ASP A 165 5.45 -22.29 11.29
N LYS A 166 4.23 -22.17 11.81
CA LYS A 166 3.41 -23.32 12.19
C LYS A 166 3.07 -24.22 10.99
N VAL A 167 2.73 -23.62 9.85
CA VAL A 167 2.44 -24.36 8.60
C VAL A 167 3.70 -25.07 8.11
N SER A 168 4.86 -24.44 8.17
CA SER A 168 6.14 -25.05 7.82
C SER A 168 6.48 -26.25 8.70
N GLY A 169 6.28 -26.12 10.02
CA GLY A 169 6.45 -27.22 10.96
C GLY A 169 5.49 -28.39 10.69
N GLN A 170 4.21 -28.08 10.45
CA GLN A 170 3.20 -29.09 10.09
C GLN A 170 3.50 -29.77 8.76
N GLN A 171 3.94 -29.01 7.74
CA GLN A 171 4.32 -29.54 6.44
C GLN A 171 5.51 -30.49 6.56
N SER A 172 6.50 -30.15 7.38
CA SER A 172 7.67 -31.00 7.64
C SER A 172 7.29 -32.31 8.33
N LEU A 173 6.41 -32.23 9.34
CA LEU A 173 5.87 -33.42 10.01
C LEU A 173 5.10 -34.31 9.03
N LEU A 174 4.23 -33.71 8.20
CA LEU A 174 3.47 -34.42 7.18
C LEU A 174 4.38 -35.11 6.16
N ASN A 175 5.41 -34.42 5.70
CA ASN A 175 6.40 -34.98 4.78
C ASN A 175 7.12 -36.19 5.40
N ARG A 176 7.47 -36.11 6.70
CA ARG A 176 8.06 -37.25 7.42
C ARG A 176 7.09 -38.42 7.54
N THR A 177 5.82 -38.18 7.89
CA THR A 177 4.81 -39.26 7.98
C THR A 177 4.46 -39.84 6.61
N ASN A 178 4.33 -39.03 5.55
CA ASN A 178 4.11 -39.51 4.20
C ASN A 178 5.29 -40.37 3.71
N ARG A 179 6.52 -39.95 4.00
CA ARG A 179 7.72 -40.73 3.70
C ARG A 179 7.79 -42.06 4.48
N ALA A 180 7.31 -42.08 5.73
CA ALA A 180 7.23 -43.30 6.53
C ALA A 180 6.12 -44.25 6.06
N LEU A 181 5.00 -43.72 5.56
CA LEU A 181 3.84 -44.49 5.10
C LEU A 181 4.05 -45.06 3.69
N ASN A 182 4.77 -44.35 2.81
CA ASN A 182 5.10 -44.78 1.44
C ASN A 182 6.62 -44.80 1.19
N PRO A 183 7.37 -45.77 1.76
CA PRO A 183 8.81 -45.90 1.51
C PRO A 183 9.13 -46.32 0.05
N GLU A 184 8.15 -46.83 -0.70
CA GLU A 184 8.28 -47.33 -2.08
C GLU A 184 8.17 -46.23 -3.17
N GLU A 185 7.78 -44.99 -2.82
CA GLU A 185 7.61 -43.89 -3.80
C GLU A 185 8.77 -42.86 -3.77
N GLY A 186 9.74 -43.03 -2.87
CA GLY A 186 10.89 -42.14 -2.67
C GLY A 186 12.15 -42.56 -3.44
N GLY A 187 12.00 -42.92 -4.70
CA GLY A 187 13.12 -43.19 -5.61
C GLY A 187 13.70 -41.93 -6.24
N ASP A 188 14.13 -40.93 -5.46
CA ASP A 188 15.04 -39.90 -5.97
C ASP A 188 16.23 -39.70 -5.03
N LYS A 189 17.38 -40.18 -5.51
CA LYS A 189 18.68 -40.08 -4.87
C LYS A 189 19.34 -38.75 -5.26
N ASN A 190 18.75 -37.60 -4.97
CA ASN A 190 19.40 -36.31 -5.29
C ASN A 190 18.97 -35.17 -4.35
N ASP A 191 19.17 -35.29 -3.04
CA ASP A 191 19.15 -34.09 -2.15
C ASP A 191 19.89 -34.33 -0.82
N LEU A 192 21.10 -34.85 -0.90
CA LEU A 192 22.04 -34.89 0.23
C LEU A 192 23.25 -33.98 -0.03
N GLU A 193 23.00 -32.70 -0.29
CA GLU A 193 24.04 -31.66 -0.18
C GLU A 193 23.43 -30.33 0.30
N GLN A 194 23.22 -30.18 1.61
CA GLN A 194 23.68 -29.01 2.39
C GLN A 194 23.23 -29.04 3.87
N ASP A 195 24.19 -28.67 4.72
CA ASP A 195 24.14 -28.27 6.13
C ASP A 195 24.05 -29.30 7.28
N PRO A 196 25.21 -29.64 7.89
CA PRO A 196 25.31 -30.29 9.19
C PRO A 196 25.62 -29.27 10.29
N VAL A 197 24.67 -28.41 10.68
CA VAL A 197 24.81 -27.61 11.91
C VAL A 197 23.42 -27.49 12.55
N TYR A 198 23.30 -27.79 13.85
CA TYR A 198 22.08 -27.76 14.68
C TYR A 198 21.24 -29.04 14.89
N HIS A 199 21.78 -30.25 14.67
CA HIS A 199 21.12 -31.48 15.16
C HIS A 199 21.70 -32.07 16.46
N ASN A 200 22.78 -31.50 17.02
CA ASN A 200 23.38 -32.04 18.25
C ASN A 200 22.60 -31.70 19.53
N ASP A 201 21.95 -30.53 19.60
CA ASP A 201 21.28 -30.07 20.83
C ASP A 201 19.91 -30.73 21.03
N ALA A 202 19.19 -30.99 19.94
CA ALA A 202 17.90 -31.70 19.98
C ALA A 202 18.05 -33.21 20.16
N LEU A 203 19.14 -33.81 19.69
CA LEU A 203 19.45 -35.22 19.96
C LEU A 203 19.92 -35.42 21.41
N GLY A 204 20.69 -34.48 21.98
CA GLY A 204 21.12 -34.55 23.38
C GLY A 204 19.96 -34.50 24.38
N PHE A 205 18.97 -33.62 24.14
CA PHE A 205 17.76 -33.56 24.97
C PHE A 205 16.86 -34.81 24.82
N MET A 206 16.80 -35.42 23.63
CA MET A 206 16.04 -36.67 23.43
C MET A 206 16.75 -37.88 24.05
N GLU A 207 18.09 -37.96 24.00
CA GLU A 207 18.87 -39.07 24.58
C GLU A 207 18.76 -39.12 26.11
N GLU A 208 18.73 -37.96 26.77
CA GLU A 208 18.56 -37.86 28.23
C GLU A 208 17.17 -38.33 28.67
N ASP A 209 16.12 -37.97 27.93
CA ASP A 209 14.75 -38.46 28.17
C ASP A 209 14.63 -39.99 27.98
N PHE A 210 15.32 -40.56 26.98
CA PHE A 210 15.33 -42.01 26.75
C PHE A 210 15.97 -42.79 27.92
N GLN A 211 17.02 -42.26 28.54
CA GLN A 211 17.68 -42.92 29.67
C GLN A 211 16.78 -42.94 30.91
N VAL A 212 16.07 -41.85 31.18
CA VAL A 212 15.11 -41.77 32.29
C VAL A 212 13.95 -42.75 32.07
N GLU A 213 13.42 -42.82 30.85
CA GLU A 213 12.36 -43.77 30.50
C GLU A 213 12.83 -45.22 30.62
N GLU A 214 14.07 -45.54 30.22
CA GLU A 214 14.63 -46.89 30.33
C GLU A 214 14.77 -47.33 31.80
N GLU A 215 15.19 -46.43 32.69
CA GLU A 215 15.29 -46.71 34.12
C GLU A 215 13.91 -46.93 34.76
N GLU A 216 12.91 -46.14 34.39
CA GLU A 216 11.53 -46.32 34.85
C GLU A 216 10.96 -47.67 34.40
N ILE A 217 11.18 -48.05 33.13
CA ILE A 217 10.76 -49.35 32.60
C ILE A 217 11.42 -50.49 33.37
N ARG A 218 12.71 -50.38 33.68
CA ARG A 218 13.45 -51.41 34.42
C ARG A 218 12.92 -51.60 35.84
N GLU A 219 12.55 -50.53 36.53
CA GLU A 219 11.91 -50.60 37.85
C GLU A 219 10.52 -51.26 37.75
N LEU A 220 9.72 -50.86 36.77
CA LEU A 220 8.39 -51.43 36.53
C LEU A 220 8.45 -52.91 36.19
N GLU A 221 9.44 -53.35 35.40
CA GLU A 221 9.65 -54.77 35.09
C GLU A 221 10.05 -55.58 36.32
N ALA A 222 10.94 -55.07 37.17
CA ALA A 222 11.31 -55.74 38.42
C ALA A 222 10.11 -55.90 39.35
N ARG A 223 9.28 -54.85 39.46
CA ARG A 223 8.05 -54.87 40.26
C ARG A 223 7.03 -55.83 39.68
N LYS A 224 6.83 -55.83 38.35
CA LYS A 224 5.96 -56.77 37.65
C LYS A 224 6.40 -58.21 37.91
N LYS A 225 7.68 -58.52 37.75
CA LYS A 225 8.23 -59.86 37.98
C LYS A 225 8.02 -60.34 39.42
N ALA A 226 8.22 -59.47 40.42
CA ALA A 226 7.97 -59.81 41.82
C ALA A 226 6.48 -60.09 42.10
N LEU A 227 5.58 -59.37 41.44
CA LEU A 227 4.14 -59.64 41.52
C LEU A 227 3.78 -60.95 40.80
N GLU A 228 4.33 -61.21 39.62
CA GLU A 228 4.12 -62.46 38.88
C GLU A 228 4.62 -63.68 39.65
N GLU A 229 5.77 -63.60 40.32
CA GLU A 229 6.27 -64.68 41.18
C GLU A 229 5.33 -64.94 42.36
N ARG A 230 4.80 -63.88 42.98
CA ARG A 230 3.83 -64.01 44.08
C ARG A 230 2.51 -64.62 43.59
N VAL A 231 2.01 -64.20 42.43
CA VAL A 231 0.78 -64.76 41.83
C VAL A 231 1.01 -66.20 41.42
N SER A 232 2.15 -66.54 40.82
CA SER A 232 2.51 -67.91 40.47
C SER A 232 2.65 -68.80 41.72
N GLY A 233 3.16 -68.26 42.83
CA GLY A 233 3.17 -68.93 44.13
C GLY A 233 1.75 -69.25 44.62
N MET A 234 0.87 -68.25 44.62
CA MET A 234 -0.54 -68.45 44.98
C MET A 234 -1.27 -69.42 44.03
N GLU A 235 -0.96 -69.40 42.74
CA GLU A 235 -1.52 -70.33 41.74
C GLU A 235 -1.05 -71.77 42.01
N ARG A 236 0.21 -71.99 42.38
CA ARG A 236 0.69 -73.32 42.80
C ARG A 236 0.03 -73.80 44.07
N ASP A 237 -0.13 -72.92 45.06
CA ASP A 237 -0.76 -73.25 46.34
C ASP A 237 -2.26 -73.57 46.18
N LEU A 238 -2.96 -72.85 45.29
CA LEU A 238 -4.36 -73.11 44.95
C LEU A 238 -4.54 -74.33 44.03
N GLY A 239 -3.63 -74.53 43.08
CA GLY A 239 -3.62 -75.68 42.18
C GLY A 239 -3.33 -77.01 42.88
N GLY A 240 -2.63 -76.97 44.02
CA GLY A 240 -2.43 -78.12 44.91
C GLY A 240 -3.64 -78.45 45.80
N LEU A 241 -4.56 -77.50 46.00
CA LEU A 241 -5.77 -77.68 46.81
C LEU A 241 -6.99 -78.19 46.02
N LEU A 242 -6.93 -78.11 44.68
CA LEU A 242 -7.99 -78.49 43.75
C LEU A 242 -7.83 -79.90 43.16
N LYS A 243 -7.04 -80.77 43.81
CA LYS A 243 -6.82 -82.16 43.39
C LYS A 243 -7.20 -83.16 44.47
#